data_AF-R5B8T3-F1
#
_entry.id   AF-R5B8T3-F1
#
_cell.length_a   1.000
_cell.length_b   1.000
_cell.length_c   1.000
_cell.angle_alpha   90.00
_cell.angle_beta   90.00
_cell.angle_gamma   90.00
#
_symmetry.space_group_name_H-M   'P 1'
#
loop_
_entity.id
_entity.type
_entity.pdbx_description
1 polymer ?
#
loop_
_entity_poly.entity_id
_entity_poly.type
_entity_poly.pdbx_seq_one_letter_code
_entity_poly.pdbx_strand_id
1 'polypeptide(L)'
;MRHTTNTGVINDPETLSPLEGADGRNSIVTFSMTRSMLETIFDASYGFHKFIEADCMALTSIYAKRVYEILCNQDAGTVYRMETGHFKEMFCITDKYPLIADFTRRIVKPLVKEINDKTDLVIDCAVEKGASDPKQRILVFKVLRNGAISSARELTRKYVLWPEARMKSFLTDEAHMRKSEMKPHIDLLYRASRVPAVMAELPHKWEKTCERIPDDGPDRIAREKVRKERIAHLIASIRGLMDDYGL
;
A
#
# COMPACT_ATOMS: atom_id res chain seq x y z
N MET A 1 -22.78 33.19 17.29
CA MET A 1 -21.70 32.46 17.97
C MET A 1 -20.40 32.78 17.26
N ARG A 2 -19.39 33.31 17.98
CA ARG A 2 -18.08 33.60 17.39
C ARG A 2 -17.28 32.29 17.39
N HIS A 3 -17.01 31.73 16.22
CA HIS A 3 -16.09 30.60 16.07
C HIS A 3 -14.67 31.13 16.25
N THR A 4 -14.03 30.80 17.37
CA THR A 4 -12.59 31.01 17.55
C THR A 4 -11.86 29.85 16.87
N THR A 5 -11.44 30.05 15.63
CA THR A 5 -10.56 29.12 14.92
C THR A 5 -9.14 29.32 15.42
N ASN A 6 -8.69 28.46 16.33
CA ASN A 6 -7.28 28.45 16.72
C ASN A 6 -6.50 27.73 15.62
N THR A 7 -5.89 28.51 14.72
CA THR A 7 -5.10 28.00 13.60
C THR A 7 -3.64 28.00 14.03
N GLY A 8 -3.16 26.87 14.57
CA GLY A 8 -1.73 26.68 14.82
C GLY A 8 -1.02 26.35 13.50
N VAL A 9 -0.02 27.15 13.14
CA VAL A 9 0.93 26.83 12.07
C VAL A 9 2.09 26.08 12.69
N ILE A 10 2.30 24.82 12.28
CA ILE A 10 3.40 23.99 12.78
C ILE A 10 4.69 24.46 12.11
N ASN A 11 5.32 25.48 12.69
CA ASN A 11 6.62 25.98 12.23
C ASN A 11 7.76 25.72 13.24
N ASP A 12 7.46 25.23 14.45
CA ASP A 12 8.48 25.06 15.50
C ASP A 12 8.11 23.93 16.49
N PRO A 13 8.94 22.87 16.67
CA PRO A 13 8.61 21.73 17.54
C PRO A 13 8.46 22.08 19.03
N GLU A 14 8.98 23.23 19.49
CA GLU A 14 8.80 23.70 20.88
C GLU A 14 7.46 24.43 21.11
N THR A 15 6.70 24.74 20.04
CA THR A 15 5.41 25.46 20.13
C THR A 15 4.18 24.57 20.13
N LEU A 16 4.34 23.26 20.36
CA LEU A 16 3.24 22.34 20.63
C LEU A 16 2.62 22.65 22.00
N SER A 17 1.96 23.80 22.10
CA SER A 17 1.00 24.06 23.16
C SER A 17 -0.01 22.91 23.14
N PRO A 18 -0.44 22.39 24.31
CA PRO A 18 -1.57 21.47 24.35
C PRO A 18 -2.70 22.08 23.53
N LEU A 19 -3.28 21.32 22.62
CA LEU A 19 -4.43 21.77 21.83
C LEU A 19 -5.54 22.17 22.81
N GLU A 20 -5.68 23.46 23.10
CA GLU A 20 -6.74 23.97 23.98
C GLU A 20 -8.07 23.88 23.23
N GLY A 21 -8.92 22.95 23.69
CA GLY A 21 -10.27 22.76 23.16
C GLY A 21 -10.98 21.48 23.62
N ALA A 22 -10.52 20.86 24.72
CA ALA A 22 -11.15 19.67 25.28
C ALA A 22 -12.17 20.02 26.39
N ASP A 23 -13.02 21.01 26.15
CA ASP A 23 -14.20 21.33 26.98
C ASP A 23 -15.37 20.36 26.69
N GLY A 24 -15.05 19.13 26.26
CA GLY A 24 -15.97 18.00 26.19
C GLY A 24 -17.06 18.09 25.12
N ARG A 25 -17.07 19.14 24.28
CA ARG A 25 -18.13 19.38 23.27
C ARG A 25 -17.64 19.53 21.82
N ASN A 26 -16.35 19.80 21.59
CA ASN A 26 -15.76 19.87 20.25
C ASN A 26 -14.69 18.79 20.09
N SER A 27 -15.01 17.71 19.36
CA SER A 27 -14.14 16.55 19.13
C SER A 27 -13.23 16.69 17.90
N ILE A 28 -13.14 17.89 17.32
CA ILE A 28 -12.44 18.12 16.06
C ILE A 28 -11.17 18.92 16.34
N VAL A 29 -10.03 18.31 16.02
CA VAL A 29 -8.72 18.97 16.02
C VAL A 29 -8.42 19.44 14.59
N THR A 30 -8.10 20.72 14.46
CA THR A 30 -7.67 21.32 13.18
C THR A 30 -6.19 21.64 13.24
N PHE A 31 -5.41 21.20 12.26
CA PHE A 31 -4.00 21.56 12.10
C PHE A 31 -3.73 22.12 10.70
N SER A 32 -2.65 22.89 10.57
CA SER A 32 -2.19 23.42 9.28
C SER A 32 -0.74 22.98 9.02
N MET A 33 -0.42 22.70 7.76
CA MET A 33 0.91 22.25 7.32
C MET A 33 1.49 23.26 6.33
N THR A 34 2.81 23.42 6.34
CA THR A 34 3.49 24.28 5.37
C THR A 34 3.45 23.67 3.97
N ARG A 35 3.53 24.52 2.94
CA ARG A 35 3.59 24.07 1.54
C ARG A 35 4.74 23.08 1.31
N SER A 36 5.91 23.36 1.89
CA SER A 36 7.08 22.47 1.77
C SER A 36 6.85 21.09 2.39
N MET A 37 6.15 21.01 3.53
CA MET A 37 5.76 19.71 4.11
C MET A 37 4.81 18.95 3.20
N LEU A 38 3.79 19.63 2.65
CA LEU A 38 2.84 19.01 1.73
C LEU A 38 3.54 18.50 0.47
N GLU A 39 4.38 19.32 -0.14
CA GLU A 39 5.18 18.93 -1.32
C GLU A 39 6.04 17.71 -1.02
N THR A 40 6.63 17.61 0.16
CA THR A 40 7.43 16.45 0.57
C THR A 40 6.59 15.20 0.83
N ILE A 41 5.43 15.34 1.50
CA ILE A 41 4.53 14.22 1.81
C ILE A 41 3.92 13.64 0.53
N PHE A 42 3.61 14.51 -0.44
CA PHE A 42 3.03 14.12 -1.72
C PHE A 42 4.06 13.90 -2.83
N ASP A 43 5.36 14.01 -2.54
CA ASP A 43 6.41 13.67 -3.49
C ASP A 43 6.54 12.14 -3.63
N ALA A 44 5.89 11.61 -4.66
CA ALA A 44 5.94 10.20 -5.01
C ALA A 44 7.07 9.85 -5.99
N SER A 45 8.07 10.72 -6.20
CA SER A 45 9.17 10.49 -7.15
C SER A 45 9.95 9.21 -6.85
N TYR A 46 9.99 8.79 -5.58
CA TYR A 46 10.62 7.54 -5.13
C TYR A 46 9.62 6.43 -4.79
N GLY A 47 8.35 6.61 -5.16
CA GLY A 47 7.24 5.73 -4.82
C GLY A 47 6.60 6.02 -3.46
N PHE A 48 5.73 5.11 -3.01
CA PHE A 48 5.06 5.19 -1.72
C PHE A 48 5.14 3.84 -0.98
N HIS A 49 5.09 3.89 0.35
CA HIS A 49 4.87 2.71 1.18
C HIS A 49 3.38 2.61 1.52
N LYS A 50 2.75 1.47 1.20
CA LYS A 50 1.41 1.13 1.73
C LYS A 50 1.57 0.26 2.97
N PHE A 51 0.64 0.33 3.92
CA PHE A 51 0.66 -0.53 5.09
C PHE A 51 -0.77 -0.80 5.56
N ILE A 52 -0.93 -1.78 6.45
CA ILE A 52 -2.23 -2.07 7.08
C ILE A 52 -2.36 -1.22 8.33
N GLU A 53 -3.35 -0.33 8.34
CA GLU A 53 -3.60 0.60 9.43
C GLU A 53 -3.79 -0.12 10.77
N ALA A 54 -4.59 -1.19 10.81
CA ALA A 54 -4.87 -1.94 12.03
C ALA A 54 -3.59 -2.52 12.68
N ASP A 55 -2.70 -3.12 11.89
CA ASP A 55 -1.42 -3.63 12.35
C ASP A 55 -0.54 -2.49 12.87
N CYS A 56 -0.45 -1.39 12.12
CA CYS A 56 0.35 -0.22 12.52
C CYS A 56 -0.17 0.43 13.81
N MET A 57 -1.50 0.44 14.02
CA MET A 57 -2.13 0.91 15.26
C MET A 57 -1.87 -0.01 16.45
N ALA A 58 -1.71 -1.32 16.24
CA ALA A 58 -1.39 -2.27 17.30
C ALA A 58 0.06 -2.13 17.81
N LEU A 59 0.96 -1.67 16.95
CA LEU A 59 2.35 -1.36 17.30
C LEU A 59 2.42 -0.11 18.19
N THR A 60 3.26 -0.15 19.22
CA THR A 60 3.47 0.95 20.17
C THR A 60 4.81 1.63 19.97
N SER A 61 5.84 0.89 19.60
CA SER A 61 7.16 1.46 19.28
C SER A 61 7.14 2.20 17.95
N ILE A 62 7.61 3.46 17.95
CA ILE A 62 7.84 4.22 16.72
C ILE A 62 8.83 3.52 15.78
N TYR A 63 9.78 2.77 16.34
CA TYR A 63 10.76 1.99 15.58
C TYR A 63 10.09 0.80 14.89
N ALA A 64 9.19 0.11 15.61
CA ALA A 64 8.43 -1.02 15.05
C ALA A 64 7.50 -0.55 13.93
N LYS A 65 6.76 0.55 14.14
CA LYS A 65 5.88 1.13 13.11
C LYS A 65 6.63 1.44 11.82
N ARG A 66 7.75 2.15 11.90
CA ARG A 66 8.52 2.53 10.72
C ARG A 66 9.10 1.31 9.98
N VAL A 67 9.63 0.33 10.72
CA VAL A 67 10.14 -0.90 10.10
C VAL A 67 9.01 -1.70 9.46
N TYR A 68 7.84 -1.77 10.10
CA TYR A 68 6.66 -2.41 9.53
C TYR A 68 6.21 -1.71 8.23
N GLU A 69 6.11 -0.37 8.21
CA GLU A 69 5.77 0.40 7.00
C GLU A 69 6.69 0.07 5.81
N ILE A 70 7.99 -0.06 6.07
CA ILE A 70 8.99 -0.37 5.04
C ILE A 70 8.81 -1.80 4.52
N LEU A 71 8.55 -2.77 5.41
CA LEU A 71 8.63 -4.20 5.10
C LEU A 71 7.28 -4.88 4.80
N CYS A 72 6.15 -4.32 5.20
CA CYS A 72 4.84 -4.99 5.15
C CYS A 72 4.34 -5.30 3.72
N ASN A 73 4.86 -4.63 2.69
CA ASN A 73 4.57 -4.96 1.28
C ASN A 73 5.65 -5.80 0.60
N GLN A 74 6.70 -6.19 1.31
CA GLN A 74 7.79 -6.96 0.73
C GLN A 74 7.45 -8.45 0.73
N ASP A 75 7.83 -9.15 -0.33
CA ASP A 75 7.62 -10.59 -0.42
C ASP A 75 8.44 -11.36 0.62
N ALA A 76 7.93 -12.53 1.04
CA ALA A 76 8.70 -13.44 1.88
C ALA A 76 10.01 -13.85 1.18
N GLY A 77 11.11 -13.84 1.93
CA GLY A 77 12.47 -14.01 1.40
C GLY A 77 13.19 -12.70 1.09
N THR A 78 12.49 -11.56 1.05
CA THR A 78 13.13 -10.25 0.84
C THR A 78 14.11 -9.93 1.96
N VAL A 79 15.28 -9.41 1.57
CA VAL A 79 16.31 -8.92 2.50
C VAL A 79 16.49 -7.42 2.31
N TYR A 80 16.15 -6.66 3.35
CA TYR A 80 16.31 -5.21 3.37
C TYR A 80 17.54 -4.82 4.21
N ARG A 81 18.40 -3.97 3.66
CA ARG A 81 19.64 -3.53 4.29
C ARG A 81 19.62 -2.04 4.53
N MET A 82 20.04 -1.63 5.71
CA MET A 82 20.09 -0.22 6.11
C MET A 82 21.23 0.02 7.06
N GLU A 83 21.96 1.12 6.87
CA GLU A 83 23.01 1.48 7.80
C GLU A 83 22.43 1.86 9.18
N THR A 84 23.09 1.44 10.26
CA THR A 84 22.67 1.81 11.61
C THR A 84 22.72 3.32 11.85
N GLY A 85 23.66 4.03 11.21
CA GLY A 85 23.75 5.50 11.28
C GLY A 85 22.48 6.14 10.72
N HIS A 86 22.12 5.78 9.49
CA HIS A 86 20.89 6.25 8.86
C HIS A 86 19.63 5.90 9.65
N PHE A 87 19.57 4.69 10.23
CA PHE A 87 18.46 4.33 11.11
C PHE A 87 18.36 5.27 12.32
N LYS A 88 19.49 5.59 12.96
CA LYS A 88 19.50 6.51 14.11
C LYS A 88 19.13 7.93 13.72
N GLU A 89 19.54 8.38 12.53
CA GLU A 89 19.17 9.69 11.98
C GLU A 89 17.66 9.83 11.80
N MET A 90 16.99 8.81 11.25
CA MET A 90 15.54 8.83 11.04
C MET A 90 14.72 9.09 12.31
N PHE A 91 15.25 8.74 13.48
CA PHE A 91 14.58 8.94 14.78
C PHE A 91 15.28 9.96 15.67
N CYS A 92 16.24 10.72 15.14
CA CYS A 92 17.02 11.70 15.89
C CYS A 92 17.66 11.12 17.17
N ILE A 93 18.27 9.94 17.07
CA ILE A 93 18.95 9.23 18.17
C ILE A 93 20.42 8.92 17.85
N THR A 94 21.05 9.75 17.02
CA THR A 94 22.45 9.57 16.57
C THR A 94 23.45 9.57 17.73
N ASP A 95 23.19 10.38 18.75
CA ASP A 95 23.95 10.50 20.00
C ASP A 95 23.68 9.36 21.01
N LYS A 96 22.60 8.58 20.82
CA LYS A 96 22.22 7.51 21.73
C LYS A 96 22.78 6.15 21.33
N TYR A 97 23.00 5.31 22.33
CA TYR A 97 23.48 3.93 22.19
C TYR A 97 24.80 3.83 21.39
N PRO A 98 25.91 4.40 21.91
CA PRO A 98 27.20 4.36 21.23
C PRO A 98 27.70 2.92 21.02
N LEU A 99 27.38 2.03 21.97
CA LEU A 99 27.63 0.60 21.83
C LEU A 99 26.53 -0.05 21.00
N ILE A 100 26.93 -0.73 19.92
CA ILE A 100 25.99 -1.46 19.06
C ILE A 100 25.19 -2.51 19.84
N ALA A 101 25.79 -3.12 20.88
CA ALA A 101 25.11 -4.08 21.74
C ALA A 101 23.91 -3.47 22.48
N ASP A 102 24.03 -2.22 22.94
CA ASP A 102 22.93 -1.52 23.59
C ASP A 102 21.83 -1.13 22.61
N PHE A 103 22.21 -0.66 21.42
CA PHE A 103 21.26 -0.36 20.35
C PHE A 103 20.48 -1.62 19.97
N THR A 104 21.16 -2.74 19.77
CA THR A 104 20.51 -4.02 19.46
C THR A 104 19.59 -4.48 20.59
N ARG A 105 20.04 -4.39 21.85
CA ARG A 105 19.26 -4.83 23.01
C ARG A 105 18.02 -3.98 23.26
N ARG A 106 18.12 -2.66 23.10
CA ARG A 106 17.07 -1.70 23.49
C ARG A 106 16.13 -1.33 22.34
N ILE A 107 16.58 -1.47 21.09
CA ILE A 107 15.82 -1.03 19.91
C ILE A 107 15.51 -2.22 19.01
N VAL A 108 16.53 -2.89 18.48
CA VAL A 108 16.36 -3.93 17.44
C VAL A 108 15.61 -5.17 17.97
N LYS A 109 16.00 -5.72 19.12
CA LYS A 109 15.31 -6.89 19.68
C LYS A 109 13.86 -6.59 20.06
N PRO A 110 13.55 -5.48 20.77
CA PRO A 110 12.17 -5.13 21.09
C PRO A 110 11.31 -4.87 19.86
N LEU A 111 11.82 -4.15 18.84
CA LEU A 111 11.02 -3.86 17.65
C LEU A 111 10.70 -5.13 16.85
N VAL A 112 11.65 -6.06 16.70
CA VAL A 112 11.43 -7.33 15.98
C VAL A 112 10.41 -8.18 16.73
N LYS A 113 10.56 -8.28 18.06
CA LYS A 113 9.62 -9.00 18.91
C LYS A 113 8.21 -8.41 18.78
N GLU A 114 8.07 -7.10 18.85
CA GLU A 114 6.76 -6.44 18.78
C GLU A 114 6.07 -6.67 17.43
N ILE A 115 6.79 -6.57 16.31
CA ILE A 115 6.24 -6.84 14.97
C ILE A 115 5.75 -8.28 14.88
N ASN A 116 6.59 -9.24 15.29
CA ASN A 116 6.27 -10.66 15.21
C ASN A 116 5.12 -11.08 16.14
N ASP A 117 4.95 -10.40 17.28
CA ASP A 117 3.91 -10.70 18.26
C ASP A 117 2.54 -10.08 17.89
N LYS A 118 2.54 -8.93 17.21
CA LYS A 118 1.33 -8.10 17.03
C LYS A 118 0.83 -7.97 15.61
N THR A 119 1.55 -8.50 14.62
CA THR A 119 1.19 -8.37 13.20
C THR A 119 1.32 -9.70 12.47
N ASP A 120 0.75 -9.78 11.27
CA ASP A 120 0.90 -10.96 10.40
C ASP A 120 2.26 -11.02 9.68
N LEU A 121 3.11 -10.00 9.87
CA LEU A 121 4.46 -9.92 9.34
C LEU A 121 5.44 -10.58 10.33
N VAL A 122 6.22 -11.55 9.84
CA VAL A 122 7.29 -12.19 10.61
C VAL A 122 8.63 -11.83 10.01
N ILE A 123 9.46 -11.17 10.81
CA ILE A 123 10.80 -10.72 10.42
C ILE A 123 11.88 -11.24 11.37
N ASP A 124 13.10 -11.26 10.86
CA ASP A 124 14.32 -11.35 11.64
C ASP A 124 15.22 -10.15 11.33
N CYS A 125 16.10 -9.79 12.27
CA CYS A 125 17.06 -8.72 12.08
C CYS A 125 18.42 -9.08 12.68
N ALA A 126 19.46 -9.00 11.85
CA ALA A 126 20.85 -9.11 12.27
C ALA A 126 21.60 -7.79 12.05
N VAL A 127 22.68 -7.59 12.80
CA VAL A 127 23.63 -6.50 12.55
C VAL A 127 24.90 -7.09 11.98
N GLU A 128 25.22 -6.72 10.74
CA GLU A 128 26.42 -7.15 10.02
C GLU A 128 27.44 -6.00 9.91
N LYS A 129 28.69 -6.34 9.64
CA LYS A 129 29.73 -5.33 9.33
C LYS A 129 29.59 -4.89 7.88
N GLY A 130 29.91 -3.63 7.60
CA GLY A 130 30.00 -3.14 6.22
C GLY A 130 31.05 -3.90 5.42
N ALA A 131 30.76 -4.15 4.13
CA ALA A 131 31.69 -4.85 3.25
C ALA A 131 32.96 -4.01 2.98
N SER A 132 32.81 -2.69 2.89
CA SER A 132 33.90 -1.76 2.56
C SER A 132 34.56 -1.15 3.80
N ASP A 133 33.79 -0.80 4.83
CA ASP A 133 34.29 -0.22 6.08
C ASP A 133 34.01 -1.15 7.28
N PRO A 134 35.05 -1.69 7.93
CA PRO A 134 34.91 -2.52 9.14
C PRO A 134 34.24 -1.80 10.33
N LYS A 135 34.18 -0.47 10.34
CA LYS A 135 33.49 0.32 11.37
C LYS A 135 32.00 0.48 11.09
N GLN A 136 31.59 0.43 9.83
CA GLN A 136 30.19 0.50 9.44
C GLN A 136 29.42 -0.72 9.96
N ARG A 137 28.17 -0.49 10.38
CA ARG A 137 27.24 -1.52 10.84
C ARG A 137 25.95 -1.42 10.02
N ILE A 138 25.49 -2.56 9.53
CA ILE A 138 24.33 -2.67 8.64
C ILE A 138 23.28 -3.51 9.35
N LEU A 139 22.08 -2.96 9.50
CA LEU A 139 20.87 -3.70 9.86
C LEU A 139 20.41 -4.49 8.64
N VAL A 140 20.28 -5.79 8.82
CA VAL A 140 19.83 -6.73 7.78
C VAL A 140 18.52 -7.34 8.24
N PHE A 141 17.41 -6.80 7.72
CA PHE A 141 16.07 -7.30 7.97
C PHE A 141 15.74 -8.37 6.95
N LYS A 142 15.22 -9.51 7.41
CA LYS A 142 14.77 -10.61 6.57
C LYS A 142 13.28 -10.81 6.79
N VAL A 143 12.50 -10.77 5.72
CA VAL A 143 11.08 -11.11 5.77
C VAL A 143 10.94 -12.62 5.71
N LEU A 144 10.58 -13.26 6.81
CA LEU A 144 10.45 -14.71 6.89
C LEU A 144 9.08 -15.17 6.41
N ARG A 145 8.04 -14.43 6.78
CA ARG A 145 6.66 -14.67 6.36
C ARG A 145 5.94 -13.34 6.29
N ASN A 146 5.11 -13.15 5.28
CA ASN A 146 4.26 -11.97 5.17
C ASN A 146 2.80 -12.39 4.96
N GLY A 147 2.05 -12.50 6.07
CA GLY A 147 0.60 -12.70 6.02
C GLY A 147 -0.17 -11.42 5.71
N ALA A 148 0.42 -10.25 5.98
CA ALA A 148 -0.22 -8.95 5.77
C ALA A 148 -0.66 -8.73 4.32
N ILE A 149 0.08 -9.22 3.32
CA ILE A 149 -0.35 -9.14 1.91
C ILE A 149 -1.70 -9.87 1.68
N SER A 150 -1.94 -10.98 2.38
CA SER A 150 -3.22 -11.70 2.30
C SER A 150 -4.32 -10.92 3.01
N SER A 151 -4.04 -10.37 4.19
CA SER A 151 -4.96 -9.51 4.95
C SER A 151 -5.34 -8.24 4.17
N ALA A 152 -4.38 -7.63 3.46
CA ALA A 152 -4.62 -6.50 2.56
C ALA A 152 -5.48 -6.89 1.34
N ARG A 153 -5.27 -8.08 0.76
CA ARG A 153 -6.14 -8.62 -0.29
C ARG A 153 -7.55 -8.87 0.22
N GLU A 154 -7.71 -9.38 1.44
CA GLU A 154 -9.02 -9.59 2.08
C GLU A 154 -9.73 -8.29 2.41
N LEU A 155 -9.02 -7.28 2.93
CA LEU A 155 -9.56 -5.92 3.12
C LEU A 155 -9.96 -5.31 1.78
N THR A 156 -9.12 -5.47 0.74
CA THR A 156 -9.46 -5.04 -0.61
C THR A 156 -10.74 -5.71 -1.07
N ARG A 157 -10.90 -7.04 -0.86
CA ARG A 157 -12.13 -7.82 -1.14
C ARG A 157 -13.37 -7.31 -0.40
N LYS A 158 -13.21 -6.80 0.82
CA LYS A 158 -14.30 -6.26 1.65
C LYS A 158 -14.83 -4.92 1.12
N TYR A 159 -13.97 -4.11 0.50
CA TYR A 159 -14.31 -2.78 -0.04
C TYR A 159 -14.42 -2.74 -1.57
N VAL A 160 -14.53 -3.91 -2.21
CA VAL A 160 -14.69 -4.03 -3.67
C VAL A 160 -16.03 -3.43 -4.08
N LEU A 161 -15.99 -2.48 -5.02
CA LEU A 161 -17.19 -1.87 -5.57
C LEU A 161 -18.09 -2.86 -6.32
N TRP A 162 -17.49 -3.88 -6.94
CA TRP A 162 -18.18 -4.99 -7.60
C TRP A 162 -17.94 -6.32 -6.88
N PRO A 163 -18.90 -6.86 -6.12
CA PRO A 163 -18.75 -8.19 -5.51
C PRO A 163 -18.25 -9.24 -6.51
N GLU A 164 -17.50 -10.26 -6.06
CA GLU A 164 -16.93 -11.29 -6.97
C GLU A 164 -18.01 -11.93 -7.86
N ALA A 165 -19.22 -12.11 -7.34
CA ALA A 165 -20.37 -12.59 -8.09
C ALA A 165 -20.70 -11.70 -9.30
N ARG A 166 -20.65 -10.37 -9.14
CA ARG A 166 -20.87 -9.38 -10.21
C ARG A 166 -19.71 -9.36 -11.21
N MET A 167 -18.46 -9.50 -10.75
CA MET A 167 -17.32 -9.63 -11.66
C MET A 167 -17.43 -10.90 -12.51
N LYS A 168 -17.83 -12.01 -11.89
CA LYS A 168 -18.06 -13.28 -12.59
C LYS A 168 -19.21 -13.20 -13.58
N SER A 169 -20.32 -12.56 -13.23
CA SER A 169 -21.45 -12.35 -14.15
C SER A 169 -21.03 -11.47 -15.32
N PHE A 170 -20.35 -10.35 -15.09
CA PHE A 170 -19.83 -9.50 -16.18
C PHE A 170 -18.94 -10.27 -17.16
N LEU A 171 -17.97 -11.03 -16.64
CA LEU A 171 -17.08 -11.83 -17.48
C LEU A 171 -17.82 -12.94 -18.26
N THR A 172 -18.88 -13.51 -17.68
CA THR A 172 -19.61 -14.63 -18.29
C THR A 172 -20.68 -14.14 -19.28
N ASP A 173 -21.49 -13.19 -18.84
CA ASP A 173 -22.72 -12.77 -19.50
C ASP A 173 -22.45 -11.68 -20.54
N GLU A 174 -21.55 -10.74 -20.24
CA GLU A 174 -21.21 -9.64 -21.15
C GLU A 174 -19.96 -9.95 -21.99
N ALA A 175 -18.90 -10.45 -21.36
CA ALA A 175 -17.63 -10.74 -22.06
C ALA A 175 -17.57 -12.13 -22.70
N HIS A 176 -18.59 -12.98 -22.49
CA HIS A 176 -18.68 -14.34 -23.01
C HIS A 176 -17.40 -15.17 -22.78
N MET A 177 -16.75 -14.96 -21.63
CA MET A 177 -15.52 -15.65 -21.26
C MET A 177 -15.84 -17.04 -20.71
N ARG A 178 -14.99 -18.03 -21.04
CA ARG A 178 -15.15 -19.38 -20.48
C ARG A 178 -14.58 -19.42 -19.06
N LYS A 179 -15.14 -20.28 -18.21
CA LYS A 179 -14.67 -20.47 -16.82
C LYS A 179 -13.16 -20.74 -16.71
N SER A 180 -12.58 -21.47 -17.67
CA SER A 180 -11.13 -21.74 -17.73
C SER A 180 -10.27 -20.51 -18.00
N GLU A 181 -10.83 -19.47 -18.63
CA GLU A 181 -10.14 -18.24 -19.02
C GLU A 181 -10.26 -17.15 -17.95
N MET A 182 -11.23 -17.25 -17.03
CA MET A 182 -11.52 -16.20 -16.04
C MET A 182 -10.44 -16.03 -14.97
N LYS A 183 -9.76 -17.12 -14.58
CA LYS A 183 -8.84 -17.14 -13.43
C LYS A 183 -7.76 -16.03 -13.47
N PRO A 184 -7.06 -15.77 -14.58
CA PRO A 184 -6.09 -14.67 -14.67
C PRO A 184 -6.74 -13.26 -14.70
N HIS A 185 -8.00 -13.15 -15.11
CA HIS A 185 -8.66 -11.84 -15.32
C HIS A 185 -9.46 -11.36 -14.11
N ILE A 186 -9.82 -12.27 -13.19
CA ILE A 186 -10.52 -11.90 -11.96
C ILE A 186 -9.64 -11.03 -11.04
N ASP A 187 -8.33 -11.33 -10.96
CA ASP A 187 -7.38 -10.53 -10.20
C ASP A 187 -7.23 -9.11 -10.77
N LEU A 188 -7.24 -8.98 -12.11
CA LEU A 188 -7.24 -7.69 -12.78
C LEU A 188 -8.48 -6.86 -12.43
N LEU A 189 -9.67 -7.46 -12.44
CA LEU A 189 -10.90 -6.78 -12.02
C LEU A 189 -10.89 -6.44 -10.53
N TYR A 190 -10.31 -7.29 -9.68
CA TYR A 190 -10.08 -6.96 -8.27
C TYR A 190 -9.21 -5.72 -8.09
N ARG A 191 -8.14 -5.58 -8.88
CA ARG A 191 -7.32 -4.37 -8.87
C ARG A 191 -8.08 -3.15 -9.39
N ALA A 192 -8.78 -3.29 -10.50
CA ALA A 192 -9.60 -2.22 -11.09
C ALA A 192 -10.71 -1.74 -10.13
N SER A 193 -11.29 -2.65 -9.35
CA SER A 193 -12.36 -2.35 -8.38
C SER A 193 -11.99 -1.41 -7.25
N ARG A 194 -10.69 -1.13 -7.10
CA ARG A 194 -10.16 -0.17 -6.13
C ARG A 194 -10.33 1.27 -6.58
N VAL A 195 -10.65 1.50 -7.86
CA VAL A 195 -10.84 2.83 -8.44
C VAL A 195 -12.27 2.95 -8.94
N PRO A 196 -13.13 3.73 -8.24
CA PRO A 196 -14.53 3.92 -8.65
C PRO A 196 -14.72 4.39 -10.08
N ALA A 197 -13.85 5.29 -10.53
CA ALA A 197 -13.90 5.82 -11.89
C ALA A 197 -13.62 4.73 -12.94
N VAL A 198 -12.64 3.86 -12.72
CA VAL A 198 -12.35 2.73 -13.64
C VAL A 198 -13.54 1.80 -13.75
N MET A 199 -14.21 1.48 -12.63
CA MET A 199 -15.37 0.59 -12.64
C MET A 199 -16.63 1.22 -13.25
N ALA A 200 -16.78 2.54 -13.16
CA ALA A 200 -17.89 3.26 -13.79
C ALA A 200 -17.74 3.31 -15.32
N GLU A 201 -16.50 3.46 -15.82
CA GLU A 201 -16.20 3.56 -17.25
C GLU A 201 -16.14 2.21 -17.97
N LEU A 202 -15.94 1.12 -17.22
CA LEU A 202 -15.71 -0.21 -17.78
C LEU A 202 -16.85 -0.71 -18.70
N PRO A 203 -18.14 -0.62 -18.33
CA PRO A 203 -19.24 -1.05 -19.21
C PRO A 203 -19.29 -0.24 -20.51
N HIS A 204 -19.07 1.07 -20.45
CA HIS A 204 -19.11 1.94 -21.64
C HIS A 204 -17.95 1.64 -22.61
N LYS A 205 -16.74 1.36 -22.10
CA LYS A 205 -15.63 0.93 -22.95
C LYS A 205 -15.88 -0.45 -23.57
N TRP A 206 -16.54 -1.35 -22.83
CA TRP A 206 -16.92 -2.66 -23.35
C TRP A 206 -17.93 -2.54 -24.49
N GLU A 207 -18.98 -1.74 -24.32
CA GLU A 207 -19.99 -1.48 -25.35
C GLU A 207 -19.36 -0.96 -26.65
N LYS A 208 -18.48 0.05 -26.56
CA LYS A 208 -17.71 0.55 -27.71
C LYS A 208 -16.82 -0.50 -28.36
N THR A 209 -16.29 -1.45 -27.59
CA THR A 209 -15.50 -2.57 -28.12
C THR A 209 -16.38 -3.52 -28.92
N CYS A 210 -17.59 -3.82 -28.42
CA CYS A 210 -18.57 -4.65 -29.12
C CYS A 210 -19.06 -4.01 -30.42
N GLU A 211 -19.24 -2.68 -30.45
CA GLU A 211 -19.54 -1.91 -31.66
C GLU A 211 -18.41 -1.99 -32.69
N ARG A 212 -17.16 -1.81 -32.22
CA ARG A 212 -15.98 -1.78 -33.10
C ARG A 212 -15.62 -3.15 -33.68
N ILE A 213 -15.88 -4.21 -32.93
CA ILE A 213 -15.58 -5.59 -33.34
C ILE A 213 -16.89 -6.38 -33.29
N PRO A 214 -17.74 -6.35 -34.33
CA PRO A 214 -19.00 -7.11 -34.37
C PRO A 214 -18.78 -8.62 -34.31
N ASP A 215 -19.75 -9.36 -33.77
CA ASP A 215 -19.72 -10.83 -33.71
C ASP A 215 -20.49 -11.44 -34.89
N ASP A 216 -20.02 -11.12 -36.10
CA ASP A 216 -20.66 -11.46 -37.37
C ASP A 216 -19.92 -12.57 -38.15
N GLY A 217 -19.09 -13.33 -37.45
CA GLY A 217 -18.29 -14.41 -38.06
C GLY A 217 -19.16 -15.46 -38.79
N PRO A 218 -18.82 -15.82 -40.05
CA PRO A 218 -19.62 -16.72 -40.86
C PRO A 218 -19.62 -18.16 -40.32
N ASP A 219 -18.55 -18.55 -39.62
CA ASP A 219 -18.40 -19.88 -39.04
C ASP A 219 -17.94 -19.83 -37.56
N ARG A 220 -17.95 -20.99 -36.91
CA ARG A 220 -17.59 -21.14 -35.49
C ARG A 220 -16.15 -20.72 -35.19
N ILE A 221 -15.21 -20.90 -36.12
CA ILE A 221 -13.79 -20.57 -35.92
C ILE A 221 -13.62 -19.04 -35.97
N ALA A 222 -14.30 -18.39 -36.91
CA ALA A 222 -14.31 -16.92 -37.04
C ALA A 222 -14.90 -16.26 -35.79
N ARG A 223 -16.04 -16.74 -35.28
CA ARG A 223 -16.65 -16.20 -34.04
C ARG A 223 -15.76 -16.40 -32.82
N GLU A 224 -15.09 -17.54 -32.70
CA GLU A 224 -14.16 -17.81 -31.60
C GLU A 224 -12.93 -16.88 -31.66
N LYS A 225 -12.46 -16.52 -32.86
CA LYS A 225 -11.38 -15.55 -33.05
C LYS A 225 -11.81 -14.15 -32.62
N VAL A 226 -12.98 -13.70 -33.06
CA VAL A 226 -13.59 -12.42 -32.69
C VAL A 226 -13.78 -12.31 -31.18
N ARG A 227 -14.30 -13.36 -30.54
CA ARG A 227 -14.47 -13.42 -29.08
C ARG A 227 -13.15 -13.20 -28.34
N LYS A 228 -12.08 -13.89 -28.75
CA LYS A 228 -10.76 -13.73 -28.14
C LYS A 228 -10.19 -12.33 -28.35
N GLU A 229 -10.43 -11.74 -29.50
CA GLU A 229 -10.02 -10.37 -29.82
C GLU A 229 -10.73 -9.33 -28.94
N ARG A 230 -12.05 -9.46 -28.77
CA ARG A 230 -12.82 -8.63 -27.83
C ARG A 230 -12.30 -8.75 -26.40
N ILE A 231 -12.03 -9.97 -25.93
CA ILE A 231 -11.48 -10.21 -24.59
C ILE A 231 -10.11 -9.53 -24.42
N ALA A 232 -9.22 -9.67 -25.42
CA ALA A 232 -7.93 -9.00 -25.39
C ALA A 232 -8.07 -7.47 -25.33
N HIS A 233 -9.02 -6.90 -26.08
CA HIS A 233 -9.30 -5.46 -26.06
C HIS A 233 -9.88 -4.99 -24.72
N LEU A 234 -10.78 -5.75 -24.11
CA LEU A 234 -11.30 -5.47 -22.77
C LEU A 234 -10.18 -5.45 -21.74
N ILE A 235 -9.30 -6.44 -21.75
CA ILE A 235 -8.16 -6.53 -20.83
C ILE A 235 -7.20 -5.35 -21.04
N ALA A 236 -6.89 -5.01 -22.30
CA ALA A 236 -6.07 -3.85 -22.63
C ALA A 236 -6.72 -2.54 -22.16
N SER A 237 -8.04 -2.42 -22.30
CA SER A 237 -8.80 -1.25 -21.85
C SER A 237 -8.80 -1.11 -20.33
N ILE A 238 -8.96 -2.21 -19.59
CA ILE A 238 -8.86 -2.22 -18.12
C ILE A 238 -7.45 -1.80 -17.69
N ARG A 239 -6.42 -2.35 -18.33
CA ARG A 239 -5.02 -2.00 -18.01
C ARG A 239 -4.73 -0.52 -18.29
N GLY A 240 -5.08 -0.01 -19.47
CA GLY A 240 -4.90 1.40 -19.79
C GLY A 240 -5.67 2.32 -18.83
N LEU A 241 -6.91 1.96 -18.48
CA LEU A 241 -7.67 2.69 -17.45
C LEU A 241 -7.03 2.60 -16.06
N MET A 242 -6.29 1.55 -15.74
CA MET A 242 -5.56 1.47 -14.47
C MET A 242 -4.28 2.30 -14.51
N ASP A 243 -3.57 2.28 -15.64
CA ASP A 243 -2.36 3.08 -15.88
C ASP A 243 -2.66 4.59 -15.76
N ASP A 244 -3.79 5.05 -16.32
CA ASP A 244 -4.28 6.44 -16.20
C ASP A 244 -4.46 6.89 -14.74
N TYR A 245 -4.67 5.95 -13.82
CA TYR A 245 -4.87 6.18 -12.39
C TYR A 245 -3.68 5.67 -11.53
N GLY A 246 -2.56 5.31 -12.15
CA GLY A 246 -1.32 4.91 -11.47
C GLY A 246 -1.37 3.55 -10.76
N LEU A 247 -2.09 2.56 -11.32
CA LEU A 247 -2.29 1.21 -10.74
C LEU A 247 -1.71 0.04 -11.54
#